data_AF-A0A4P5WEI5-F1
#
_entry.id   AF-A0A4P5WEI5-F1
#
_cell.length_a   1.000
_cell.length_b   1.000
_cell.length_c   1.000
_cell.angle_alpha   90.00
_cell.angle_beta   90.00
_cell.angle_gamma   90.00
#
_symmetry.space_group_name_H-M   'P 1'
#
loop_
_entity.id
_entity.type
_entity.pdbx_description
1 polymer ?
#
loop_
_entity_poly.entity_id
_entity_poly.type
_entity_poly.pdbx_seq_one_letter_code
_entity_poly.pdbx_strand_id
1 'polypeptide(L)'
;MRRPEHGVTGKQVYLGLAGAMIVNDDEEAKLDLPSGESEIPLVIQDKQFDSDNQLIYPSSMHNKMTGITGDKILVNGRPNFQLDVASRAYRLRVVNASTSRIYKLAWNDEMPITVIGVDGGLLEQLEVKQYVMLAPGERLDIWADFSGRNEGTQLTLKSLAFSGVLPKMGMGMHNGMIPVGSEYRILTIRVTKKVSETHKFPMRLSTFKHYEISDTANPNNPLPIAISEAPMSMLLNGRAYEFNKPLSFERVKVGSIQQIEIFHAHGEGGMKMDNDTKPNTHNQHDGGNEMQSGRMGKMGGMGRGMMNLSMTHPIHLHGQQFEIISRGFSGDSTAYDTVKDGFINSGLKNVVLVMPMERVKVIKPFQDFKGLLASSSKLAFFSNVEFRKNGRISSCCVLT
;
A
#
# COMPACT_ATOMS: atom_id res chain seq x y z
N MET A 1 -24.35 8.24 3.45
CA MET A 1 -22.91 8.51 3.55
C MET A 1 -22.50 9.47 2.44
N ARG A 2 -22.06 10.70 2.78
CA ARG A 2 -21.33 11.54 1.81
C ARG A 2 -19.98 10.86 1.55
N ARG A 3 -19.62 10.63 0.28
CA ARG A 3 -18.30 10.06 -0.07
C ARG A 3 -17.20 11.02 0.39
N PRO A 4 -15.98 10.54 0.70
CA PRO A 4 -14.84 11.41 0.93
C PRO A 4 -14.75 12.44 -0.19
N GLU A 5 -14.65 13.72 0.17
CA GLU A 5 -14.48 14.78 -0.81
C GLU A 5 -13.15 14.56 -1.54
N HIS A 6 -13.22 14.47 -2.86
CA HIS A 6 -12.09 14.11 -3.68
C HIS A 6 -10.97 15.18 -3.57
N GLY A 7 -9.71 14.75 -3.38
CA GLY A 7 -8.54 15.64 -3.28
C GLY A 7 -8.19 16.14 -1.89
N VAL A 8 -8.98 15.82 -0.87
CA VAL A 8 -8.68 16.18 0.55
C VAL A 8 -8.50 14.97 1.45
N THR A 9 -8.65 13.75 0.93
CA THR A 9 -8.59 12.48 1.70
C THR A 9 -7.33 12.38 2.53
N GLY A 10 -6.15 12.58 1.94
CA GLY A 10 -4.88 12.58 2.67
C GLY A 10 -4.84 13.58 3.83
N LYS A 11 -5.40 14.79 3.66
CA LYS A 11 -5.49 15.77 4.75
C LYS A 11 -6.50 15.34 5.81
N GLN A 12 -7.65 14.81 5.42
CA GLN A 12 -8.70 14.32 6.34
C GLN A 12 -8.20 13.17 7.22
N VAL A 13 -7.57 12.16 6.61
CA VAL A 13 -6.94 11.05 7.32
C VAL A 13 -5.82 11.56 8.23
N TYR A 14 -5.01 12.51 7.73
CA TYR A 14 -3.95 13.11 8.53
C TYR A 14 -4.48 13.89 9.74
N LEU A 15 -5.61 14.56 9.62
CA LEU A 15 -6.24 15.30 10.71
C LEU A 15 -7.09 14.41 11.65
N GLY A 16 -7.11 13.09 11.43
CA GLY A 16 -7.66 12.13 12.38
C GLY A 16 -8.93 11.40 11.94
N LEU A 17 -9.41 11.58 10.70
CA LEU A 17 -10.56 10.82 10.17
C LEU A 17 -10.15 9.41 9.73
N ALA A 18 -9.65 8.61 10.67
CA ALA A 18 -9.34 7.20 10.51
C ALA A 18 -9.60 6.44 11.81
N GLY A 19 -10.04 5.19 11.71
CA GLY A 19 -10.33 4.33 12.86
C GLY A 19 -10.42 2.87 12.45
N ALA A 20 -10.47 1.99 13.45
CA ALA A 20 -10.69 0.56 13.26
C ALA A 20 -12.19 0.22 13.44
N MET A 21 -12.69 -0.68 12.61
CA MET A 21 -13.99 -1.31 12.77
C MET A 21 -13.76 -2.81 12.72
N ILE A 22 -14.14 -3.50 13.79
CA ILE A 22 -13.99 -4.96 13.91
C ILE A 22 -15.34 -5.58 13.56
N VAL A 23 -15.31 -6.58 12.67
CA VAL A 23 -16.46 -7.40 12.31
C VAL A 23 -16.15 -8.79 12.83
N ASN A 24 -17.00 -9.30 13.72
CA ASN A 24 -16.88 -10.65 14.29
C ASN A 24 -17.93 -11.57 13.65
N ASP A 25 -17.62 -12.86 13.59
CA ASP A 25 -18.55 -13.89 13.12
C ASP A 25 -18.51 -15.16 13.98
N ASP A 26 -19.43 -16.07 13.70
CA ASP A 26 -19.59 -17.34 14.43
C ASP A 26 -18.52 -18.38 14.06
N GLU A 27 -17.78 -18.22 12.94
CA GLU A 27 -16.66 -19.10 12.60
C GLU A 27 -15.47 -18.77 13.50
N GLU A 28 -15.09 -17.49 13.56
CA GLU A 28 -14.02 -16.94 14.38
C GLU A 28 -14.27 -17.20 15.88
N ALA A 29 -15.52 -17.06 16.34
CA ALA A 29 -15.88 -17.28 17.74
C ALA A 29 -15.62 -18.72 18.24
N LYS A 30 -15.54 -19.71 17.34
CA LYS A 30 -15.29 -21.12 17.68
C LYS A 30 -13.81 -21.46 17.85
N LEU A 31 -12.91 -20.57 17.46
CA LEU A 31 -11.47 -20.82 17.40
C LEU A 31 -10.74 -20.55 18.74
N ASP A 32 -11.46 -20.07 19.75
CA ASP A 32 -10.90 -19.73 21.07
C ASP A 32 -9.67 -18.81 20.98
N LEU A 33 -9.69 -17.88 20.01
CA LEU A 33 -8.64 -16.87 19.84
C LEU A 33 -8.71 -15.87 21.01
N PRO A 34 -7.57 -15.22 21.37
CA PRO A 34 -7.58 -14.15 22.36
C PRO A 34 -8.63 -13.10 22.00
N SER A 35 -9.52 -12.83 22.95
CA SER A 35 -10.69 -11.95 22.81
C SER A 35 -10.80 -11.01 24.01
N GLY A 36 -11.72 -10.05 23.94
CA GLY A 36 -11.97 -9.10 25.03
C GLY A 36 -10.74 -8.27 25.34
N GLU A 37 -10.25 -8.30 26.59
CA GLU A 37 -9.06 -7.56 27.01
C GLU A 37 -7.76 -8.03 26.34
N SER A 38 -7.74 -9.23 25.76
CA SER A 38 -6.58 -9.76 25.04
C SER A 38 -6.63 -9.50 23.52
N GLU A 39 -7.68 -8.81 23.02
CA GLU A 39 -7.82 -8.39 21.64
C GLU A 39 -7.64 -6.88 21.53
N ILE A 40 -6.48 -6.45 21.01
CA ILE A 40 -6.04 -5.05 21.06
C ILE A 40 -5.96 -4.47 19.64
N PRO A 41 -6.80 -3.49 19.28
CA PRO A 41 -6.63 -2.74 18.04
C PRO A 41 -5.45 -1.78 18.17
N LEU A 42 -4.58 -1.77 17.16
CA LEU A 42 -3.40 -0.90 17.07
C LEU A 42 -3.47 -0.09 15.76
N VAL A 43 -3.98 1.13 15.85
CA VAL A 43 -4.04 2.07 14.73
C VAL A 43 -2.76 2.89 14.70
N ILE A 44 -1.89 2.61 13.73
CA ILE A 44 -0.58 3.25 13.58
C ILE A 44 -0.69 4.42 12.61
N GLN A 45 -0.25 5.60 13.05
CA GLN A 45 -0.16 6.80 12.22
C GLN A 45 1.18 7.50 12.44
N ASP A 46 1.60 8.33 11.50
CA ASP A 46 2.67 9.29 11.69
C ASP A 46 2.17 10.72 11.52
N LYS A 47 2.64 11.62 12.39
CA LYS A 47 2.25 13.03 12.44
C LYS A 47 3.46 13.92 12.67
N GLN A 48 3.27 15.22 12.44
CA GLN A 48 4.19 16.30 12.75
C GLN A 48 3.44 17.35 13.56
N PHE A 49 4.13 17.90 14.55
CA PHE A 49 3.60 18.93 15.44
C PHE A 49 4.52 20.14 15.45
N ASP A 50 3.96 21.35 15.53
CA ASP A 50 4.75 22.54 15.80
C ASP A 50 5.13 22.65 17.29
N SER A 51 5.82 23.74 17.65
CA SER A 51 6.21 24.03 19.04
C SER A 51 5.01 24.24 19.97
N ASP A 52 3.84 24.54 19.43
CA ASP A 52 2.58 24.75 20.17
C ASP A 52 1.70 23.48 20.20
N ASN A 53 2.28 22.33 19.84
CA ASN A 53 1.64 21.03 19.74
C ASN A 53 0.44 20.98 18.76
N GLN A 54 0.41 21.85 17.75
CA GLN A 54 -0.60 21.79 16.69
C GLN A 54 -0.15 20.87 15.56
N LEU A 55 -1.11 20.15 14.95
CA LEU A 55 -0.83 19.28 13.81
C LEU A 55 -0.43 20.10 12.58
N ILE A 56 0.75 19.80 12.02
CA ILE A 56 1.21 20.37 10.75
C ILE A 56 0.92 19.37 9.64
N TYR A 57 0.12 19.74 8.64
CA TYR A 57 0.02 18.96 7.40
C TYR A 57 1.13 19.38 6.43
N PRO A 58 2.17 18.55 6.19
CA PRO A 58 3.31 18.95 5.38
C PRO A 58 2.92 19.17 3.91
N SER A 59 3.31 20.31 3.34
CA SER A 59 2.91 20.71 1.98
C SER A 59 4.08 21.08 1.05
N SER A 60 5.31 20.79 1.46
CA SER A 60 6.52 21.04 0.65
C SER A 60 6.51 20.25 -0.66
N MET A 61 7.25 20.72 -1.67
CA MET A 61 7.37 20.01 -2.95
C MET A 61 7.98 18.61 -2.78
N HIS A 62 8.90 18.43 -1.84
CA HIS A 62 9.45 17.11 -1.52
C HIS A 62 8.37 16.15 -1.03
N ASN A 63 7.59 16.55 -0.01
CA ASN A 63 6.45 15.77 0.47
C ASN A 63 5.40 15.55 -0.64
N LYS A 64 5.35 16.48 -1.60
CA LYS A 64 4.52 16.34 -2.79
C LYS A 64 5.05 15.39 -3.87
N MET A 65 6.21 14.80 -3.69
CA MET A 65 6.78 13.85 -4.65
C MET A 65 7.04 12.49 -4.01
N THR A 66 7.35 12.46 -2.71
CA THR A 66 7.76 11.25 -2.01
C THR A 66 6.70 10.71 -1.04
N GLY A 67 5.57 11.38 -0.91
CA GLY A 67 4.56 11.08 0.10
C GLY A 67 4.71 11.92 1.37
N ILE A 68 3.61 12.03 2.11
CA ILE A 68 3.57 12.79 3.37
C ILE A 68 3.91 11.84 4.51
N THR A 69 4.98 12.18 5.21
CA THR A 69 5.43 11.46 6.40
C THR A 69 5.68 12.41 7.55
N GLY A 70 5.40 11.93 8.76
CA GLY A 70 5.63 12.64 10.02
C GLY A 70 6.95 12.26 10.70
N ASP A 71 7.30 13.02 11.72
CA ASP A 71 8.46 12.81 12.59
C ASP A 71 8.11 12.09 13.90
N LYS A 72 6.81 11.92 14.21
CA LYS A 72 6.34 11.18 15.37
C LYS A 72 5.43 10.04 14.95
N ILE A 73 5.77 8.83 15.38
CA ILE A 73 4.89 7.66 15.31
C ILE A 73 3.89 7.71 16.46
N LEU A 74 2.63 7.54 16.14
CA LEU A 74 1.52 7.42 17.07
C LEU A 74 0.88 6.05 16.93
N VAL A 75 0.54 5.43 18.06
CA VAL A 75 -0.33 4.26 18.10
C VAL A 75 -1.54 4.63 18.93
N ASN A 76 -2.74 4.43 18.36
CA ASN A 76 -4.01 4.86 18.95
C ASN A 76 -3.97 6.35 19.38
N GLY A 77 -3.36 7.19 18.54
CA GLY A 77 -3.24 8.64 18.75
C GLY A 77 -2.19 9.09 19.78
N ARG A 78 -1.42 8.17 20.39
CA ARG A 78 -0.44 8.51 21.43
C ARG A 78 1.00 8.26 20.96
N PRO A 79 1.93 9.21 21.16
CA PRO A 79 3.35 8.94 20.96
C PRO A 79 3.87 8.05 22.07
N ASN A 80 4.95 7.30 21.80
CA ASN A 80 5.58 6.42 22.79
C ASN A 80 4.59 5.46 23.46
N PHE A 81 3.64 4.94 22.67
CA PHE A 81 2.60 4.07 23.18
C PHE A 81 3.22 2.85 23.89
N GLN A 82 2.74 2.63 25.11
CA GLN A 82 3.09 1.47 25.92
C GLN A 82 1.82 0.67 26.16
N LEU A 83 1.91 -0.64 25.96
CA LEU A 83 0.86 -1.60 26.28
C LEU A 83 1.34 -2.50 27.41
N ASP A 84 0.63 -2.46 28.52
CA ASP A 84 0.87 -3.37 29.63
C ASP A 84 0.07 -4.65 29.39
N VAL A 85 0.74 -5.80 29.53
CA VAL A 85 0.18 -7.12 29.24
C VAL A 85 0.46 -8.09 30.39
N ALA A 86 -0.42 -9.07 30.56
CA ALA A 86 -0.09 -10.30 31.27
C ALA A 86 0.78 -11.25 30.41
N SER A 87 1.50 -12.19 31.02
CA SER A 87 2.31 -13.20 30.32
C SER A 87 1.43 -14.30 29.65
N ARG A 88 0.68 -13.92 28.63
CA ARG A 88 -0.24 -14.78 27.84
C ARG A 88 -0.25 -14.35 26.36
N ALA A 89 -1.02 -15.05 25.54
CA ALA A 89 -1.25 -14.67 24.14
C ALA A 89 -2.22 -13.48 24.02
N TYR A 90 -1.93 -12.59 23.07
CA TYR A 90 -2.76 -11.47 22.66
C TYR A 90 -3.00 -11.51 21.16
N ARG A 91 -4.17 -11.02 20.76
CA ARG A 91 -4.53 -10.78 19.37
C ARG A 91 -4.39 -9.30 19.07
N LEU A 92 -3.38 -8.93 18.30
CA LEU A 92 -3.10 -7.54 17.94
C LEU A 92 -3.66 -7.27 16.55
N ARG A 93 -4.70 -6.45 16.46
CA ARG A 93 -5.29 -6.03 15.18
C ARG A 93 -4.64 -4.74 14.70
N VAL A 94 -3.59 -4.88 13.92
CA VAL A 94 -2.74 -3.78 13.47
C VAL A 94 -3.28 -3.16 12.18
N VAL A 95 -3.48 -1.85 12.18
CA VAL A 95 -3.92 -1.08 11.01
C VAL A 95 -2.90 0.00 10.71
N ASN A 96 -2.37 0.04 9.49
CA ASN A 96 -1.61 1.20 9.04
C ASN A 96 -2.56 2.28 8.53
N ALA A 97 -2.81 3.30 9.36
CA ALA A 97 -3.62 4.47 9.04
C ALA A 97 -2.76 5.71 8.76
N SER A 98 -1.51 5.50 8.36
CA SER A 98 -0.57 6.56 7.96
C SER A 98 -0.88 7.03 6.54
N THR A 99 -0.48 8.27 6.22
CA THR A 99 -0.75 8.83 4.89
C THR A 99 0.14 8.21 3.81
N SER A 100 1.41 7.93 4.12
CA SER A 100 2.34 7.37 3.13
C SER A 100 3.36 6.37 3.69
N ARG A 101 3.57 6.36 5.00
CA ARG A 101 4.62 5.53 5.62
C ARG A 101 4.29 4.04 5.53
N ILE A 102 5.26 3.26 5.05
CA ILE A 102 5.28 1.80 5.08
C ILE A 102 6.12 1.37 6.29
N TYR A 103 5.69 0.32 6.98
CA TYR A 103 6.41 -0.23 8.13
C TYR A 103 6.93 -1.63 7.83
N LYS A 104 8.12 -1.96 8.36
CA LYS A 104 8.69 -3.32 8.34
C LYS A 104 8.69 -3.86 9.77
N LEU A 105 7.56 -4.42 10.19
CA LEU A 105 7.29 -4.77 11.59
C LEU A 105 8.10 -5.98 12.02
N ALA A 106 8.82 -5.86 13.14
CA ALA A 106 9.50 -6.96 13.83
C ALA A 106 9.61 -6.69 15.33
N TRP A 107 9.74 -7.76 16.12
CA TRP A 107 10.06 -7.64 17.54
C TRP A 107 11.56 -7.39 17.74
N ASN A 108 11.92 -6.64 18.78
CA ASN A 108 13.32 -6.29 19.07
C ASN A 108 14.15 -7.47 19.59
N ASP A 109 13.51 -8.51 20.13
CA ASP A 109 14.13 -9.71 20.65
C ASP A 109 14.12 -10.88 19.65
N GLU A 110 13.89 -10.58 18.36
CA GLU A 110 13.88 -11.55 17.26
C GLU A 110 12.79 -12.62 17.38
N MET A 111 11.81 -12.44 18.28
CA MET A 111 10.58 -13.24 18.25
C MET A 111 9.93 -13.09 16.86
N PRO A 112 9.56 -14.19 16.18
CA PRO A 112 8.84 -14.08 14.91
C PRO A 112 7.46 -13.42 15.08
N ILE A 113 6.98 -12.80 14.00
CA ILE A 113 5.61 -12.33 13.85
C ILE A 113 4.75 -13.50 13.37
N THR A 114 3.75 -13.88 14.16
CA THR A 114 2.75 -14.87 13.76
C THR A 114 1.49 -14.16 13.27
N VAL A 115 1.24 -14.22 11.96
CA VAL A 115 0.06 -13.64 11.31
C VAL A 115 -1.05 -14.69 11.25
N ILE A 116 -2.23 -14.34 11.72
CA ILE A 116 -3.43 -15.20 11.69
C ILE A 116 -4.52 -14.65 10.77
N GLY A 117 -4.37 -13.40 10.31
CA GLY A 117 -5.34 -12.74 9.45
C GLY A 117 -4.75 -11.53 8.74
N VAL A 118 -5.40 -11.16 7.64
CA VAL A 118 -5.04 -10.03 6.77
C VAL A 118 -6.29 -9.18 6.51
N ASP A 119 -6.22 -8.31 5.50
CA ASP A 119 -7.26 -7.35 5.13
C ASP A 119 -8.70 -7.91 5.11
N GLY A 120 -8.88 -9.13 4.58
CA GLY A 120 -10.17 -9.77 4.34
C GLY A 120 -10.64 -10.72 5.43
N GLY A 121 -9.90 -10.88 6.53
CA GLY A 121 -10.23 -11.81 7.61
C GLY A 121 -9.08 -12.75 7.95
N LEU A 122 -9.42 -13.86 8.61
CA LEU A 122 -8.47 -14.89 8.99
C LEU A 122 -7.83 -15.55 7.75
N LEU A 123 -6.58 -15.96 7.91
CA LEU A 123 -5.93 -16.89 6.98
C LEU A 123 -6.53 -18.29 7.14
N GLU A 124 -6.27 -19.21 6.22
CA GLU A 124 -6.60 -20.62 6.48
C GLU A 124 -5.61 -21.26 7.46
N GLN A 125 -4.35 -20.83 7.40
CA GLN A 125 -3.25 -21.26 8.27
C GLN A 125 -2.43 -20.04 8.70
N LEU A 126 -1.82 -20.13 9.88
CA LEU A 126 -0.91 -19.09 10.36
C LEU A 126 0.31 -18.96 9.45
N GLU A 127 0.82 -17.74 9.31
CA GLU A 127 2.13 -17.49 8.72
C GLU A 127 3.11 -16.97 9.78
N VAL A 128 4.26 -17.61 9.91
CA VAL A 128 5.34 -17.17 10.82
C VAL A 128 6.44 -16.50 10.00
N LYS A 129 6.72 -15.23 10.31
CA LYS A 129 7.69 -14.41 9.57
C LYS A 129 8.61 -13.67 10.53
N GLN A 130 9.88 -13.52 10.17
CA GLN A 130 10.81 -12.72 10.99
C GLN A 130 10.47 -11.22 10.98
N TYR A 131 9.87 -10.76 9.88
CA TYR A 131 9.31 -9.43 9.78
C TYR A 131 8.13 -9.45 8.80
N VAL A 132 7.24 -8.48 8.91
CA VAL A 132 6.11 -8.32 7.99
C VAL A 132 6.05 -6.89 7.48
N MET A 133 5.83 -6.71 6.17
CA MET A 133 5.60 -5.41 5.57
C MET A 133 4.15 -4.99 5.80
N LEU A 134 3.94 -3.74 6.20
CA LEU A 134 2.61 -3.17 6.43
C LEU A 134 2.49 -1.81 5.73
N ALA A 135 1.86 -1.79 4.57
CA ALA A 135 1.67 -0.59 3.78
C ALA A 135 0.41 0.19 4.17
N PRO A 136 0.29 1.48 3.77
CA PRO A 136 -0.89 2.29 4.02
C PRO A 136 -2.21 1.57 3.67
N GLY A 137 -3.06 1.46 4.69
CA GLY A 137 -4.37 0.82 4.64
C GLY A 137 -4.38 -0.69 4.57
N GLU A 138 -3.24 -1.38 4.69
CA GLU A 138 -3.20 -2.80 5.03
C GLU A 138 -3.55 -3.02 6.50
N ARG A 139 -4.06 -4.23 6.78
CA ARG A 139 -4.29 -4.72 8.14
C ARG A 139 -3.62 -6.07 8.34
N LEU A 140 -3.15 -6.29 9.56
CA LEU A 140 -2.64 -7.58 10.02
C LEU A 140 -3.32 -7.95 11.33
N ASP A 141 -3.70 -9.21 11.44
CA ASP A 141 -4.13 -9.83 12.68
C ASP A 141 -2.97 -10.69 13.19
N ILE A 142 -2.34 -10.25 14.29
CA ILE A 142 -1.11 -10.85 14.81
C ILE A 142 -1.40 -11.57 16.12
N TRP A 143 -1.01 -12.85 16.18
CA TRP A 143 -0.91 -13.59 17.43
C TRP A 143 0.43 -13.27 18.11
N ALA A 144 0.39 -12.55 19.22
CA ALA A 144 1.56 -12.20 20.02
C ALA A 144 1.56 -12.99 21.32
N ASP A 145 2.43 -13.99 21.43
CA ASP A 145 2.50 -14.85 22.61
C ASP A 145 3.58 -14.38 23.60
N PHE A 146 3.14 -13.85 24.75
CA PHE A 146 4.02 -13.44 25.84
C PHE A 146 4.08 -14.46 26.97
N SER A 147 3.54 -15.66 26.77
CA SER A 147 3.57 -16.74 27.75
C SER A 147 4.99 -17.07 28.18
N GLY A 148 5.17 -17.40 29.46
CA GLY A 148 6.48 -17.75 30.03
C GLY A 148 7.41 -16.57 30.31
N ARG A 149 7.10 -15.36 29.82
CA ARG A 149 7.89 -14.16 30.13
C ARG A 149 7.68 -13.70 31.58
N ASN A 150 8.74 -13.21 32.21
CA ASN A 150 8.69 -12.72 33.58
C ASN A 150 8.05 -11.33 33.66
N GLU A 151 7.45 -11.00 34.81
CA GLU A 151 7.07 -9.62 35.11
C GLU A 151 8.28 -8.68 35.00
N GLY A 152 8.05 -7.47 34.50
CA GLY A 152 9.11 -6.50 34.22
C GLY A 152 9.75 -6.66 32.84
N THR A 153 9.52 -7.77 32.13
CA THR A 153 9.99 -7.93 30.74
C THR A 153 9.44 -6.81 29.86
N GLN A 154 10.32 -6.19 29.06
CA GLN A 154 9.95 -5.18 28.08
C GLN A 154 10.33 -5.65 26.68
N LEU A 155 9.38 -5.55 25.76
CA LEU A 155 9.58 -5.76 24.34
C LEU A 155 9.23 -4.50 23.56
N THR A 156 9.73 -4.41 22.35
CA THR A 156 9.46 -3.33 21.42
C THR A 156 9.08 -3.91 20.08
N LEU A 157 7.91 -3.51 19.57
CA LEU A 157 7.60 -3.65 18.15
C LEU A 157 8.25 -2.47 17.43
N LYS A 158 9.11 -2.75 16.45
CA LYS A 158 9.83 -1.74 15.67
C LYS A 158 9.54 -1.87 14.19
N SER A 159 9.74 -0.77 13.46
CA SER A 159 10.01 -0.86 12.03
C SER A 159 11.52 -1.09 11.86
N LEU A 160 11.92 -2.15 11.18
CA LEU A 160 13.32 -2.39 10.79
C LEU A 160 13.73 -1.46 9.64
N ALA A 161 15.04 -1.40 9.39
CA ALA A 161 15.55 -0.76 8.19
C ALA A 161 15.22 -1.57 6.91
N PHE A 162 14.91 -0.86 5.82
CA PHE A 162 14.68 -1.40 4.48
C PHE A 162 14.88 -0.34 3.40
N SER A 163 14.92 -0.77 2.15
CA SER A 163 15.13 0.13 1.00
C SER A 163 14.20 -0.22 -0.17
N GLY A 164 14.27 0.55 -1.25
CA GLY A 164 13.53 0.28 -2.49
C GLY A 164 12.11 0.82 -2.55
N VAL A 165 11.62 1.47 -1.49
CA VAL A 165 10.25 2.02 -1.47
C VAL A 165 10.12 3.43 -2.00
N LEU A 166 11.20 4.21 -1.93
CA LEU A 166 11.28 5.56 -2.46
C LEU A 166 12.43 5.65 -3.47
N PRO A 167 12.37 6.58 -4.44
CA PRO A 167 13.46 6.81 -5.36
C PRO A 167 14.69 7.30 -4.60
N LYS A 168 15.89 6.94 -5.08
CA LYS A 168 17.15 7.49 -4.56
C LYS A 168 17.27 8.96 -5.01
N MET A 169 16.55 9.86 -4.36
CA MET A 169 16.73 11.30 -4.50
C MET A 169 17.98 11.71 -3.72
N GLY A 170 18.80 12.58 -4.31
CA GLY A 170 20.06 13.02 -3.70
C GLY A 170 19.89 13.47 -2.25
N MET A 171 20.78 12.99 -1.39
CA MET A 171 20.83 13.27 0.06
C MET A 171 20.86 14.78 0.31
N GLY A 172 19.71 15.37 0.63
CA GLY A 172 19.56 16.78 1.00
C GLY A 172 18.71 16.90 2.27
N MET A 173 19.33 17.43 3.32
CA MET A 173 18.80 17.84 4.65
C MET A 173 17.42 17.28 5.04
N HIS A 174 17.44 16.14 5.74
CA HIS A 174 16.30 15.66 6.52
C HIS A 174 16.14 16.55 7.77
N ASN A 175 15.36 17.62 7.67
CA ASN A 175 14.97 18.45 8.82
C ASN A 175 14.03 17.66 9.76
N GLY A 176 14.60 16.87 10.68
CA GLY A 176 13.88 16.25 11.80
C GLY A 176 12.87 15.14 11.47
N MET A 177 12.61 14.84 10.19
CA MET A 177 11.75 13.73 9.78
C MET A 177 12.42 12.37 10.04
N ILE A 178 11.63 11.37 10.47
CA ILE A 178 12.08 9.97 10.49
C ILE A 178 12.19 9.51 9.04
N PRO A 179 13.40 9.16 8.52
CA PRO A 179 13.54 8.74 7.14
C PRO A 179 12.68 7.50 6.85
N VAL A 180 12.01 7.46 5.70
CA VAL A 180 11.31 6.25 5.26
C VAL A 180 12.34 5.14 5.04
N GLY A 181 12.08 3.94 5.59
CA GLY A 181 13.02 2.84 5.53
C GLY A 181 14.10 2.84 6.62
N SER A 182 14.09 3.80 7.56
CA SER A 182 14.95 3.74 8.76
C SER A 182 14.38 2.81 9.83
N GLU A 183 15.24 2.39 10.76
CA GLU A 183 14.80 1.66 11.96
C GLU A 183 14.30 2.63 13.04
N TYR A 184 13.12 2.34 13.61
CA TYR A 184 12.55 3.10 14.73
C TYR A 184 11.49 2.28 15.48
N ARG A 185 11.28 2.61 16.75
CA ARG A 185 10.25 2.00 17.60
C ARG A 185 8.85 2.44 17.18
N ILE A 186 7.90 1.48 17.19
CA ILE A 186 6.46 1.73 17.04
C ILE A 186 5.78 1.81 18.41
N LEU A 187 5.93 0.77 19.23
CA LEU A 187 5.37 0.69 20.58
C LEU A 187 6.24 -0.16 21.50
N THR A 188 5.99 -0.05 22.81
CA THR A 188 6.60 -0.89 23.84
C THR A 188 5.53 -1.78 24.48
N ILE A 189 5.84 -3.05 24.65
CA ILE A 189 5.05 -3.99 25.45
C ILE A 189 5.76 -4.18 26.79
N ARG A 190 5.02 -4.11 27.90
CA ARG A 190 5.53 -4.43 29.23
C ARG A 190 4.72 -5.56 29.83
N VAL A 191 5.38 -6.65 30.21
CA VAL A 191 4.76 -7.71 30.99
C VAL A 191 4.63 -7.22 32.44
N THR A 192 3.42 -6.94 32.89
CA THR A 192 3.14 -6.40 34.24
C THR A 192 2.53 -7.42 35.18
N LYS A 193 2.05 -8.55 34.65
CA LYS A 193 1.43 -9.62 35.43
C LYS A 193 1.83 -10.99 34.89
N LYS A 194 2.29 -11.89 35.75
CA LYS A 194 2.53 -13.29 35.39
C LYS A 194 1.24 -14.08 35.52
N VAL A 195 0.92 -14.86 34.50
CA VAL A 195 -0.22 -15.78 34.45
C VAL A 195 0.21 -17.12 33.86
N SER A 196 -0.55 -18.17 34.16
CA SER A 196 -0.34 -19.53 33.66
C SER A 196 -1.47 -19.95 32.71
N GLU A 197 -1.84 -19.04 31.81
CA GLU A 197 -2.80 -19.31 30.74
C GLU A 197 -2.05 -19.78 29.50
N THR A 198 -2.49 -20.89 28.91
CA THR A 198 -2.01 -21.35 27.61
C THR A 198 -3.20 -21.37 26.66
N HIS A 199 -3.03 -20.81 25.46
CA HIS A 199 -4.02 -20.95 24.40
C HIS A 199 -3.50 -21.96 23.40
N LYS A 200 -4.35 -22.92 23.04
CA LYS A 200 -4.02 -23.88 22.00
C LYS A 200 -4.32 -23.25 20.65
N PHE A 201 -3.34 -23.27 19.76
CA PHE A 201 -3.52 -22.74 18.43
C PHE A 201 -4.34 -23.73 17.57
N PRO A 202 -5.42 -23.30 16.90
CA PRO A 202 -6.19 -24.17 16.02
C PRO A 202 -5.39 -24.50 14.74
N MET A 203 -5.42 -25.76 14.28
CA MET A 203 -4.66 -26.17 13.07
C MET A 203 -5.16 -25.50 11.78
N ARG A 204 -6.42 -25.06 11.77
CA ARG A 204 -7.04 -24.31 10.67
C ARG A 204 -7.83 -23.15 11.27
N LEU A 205 -7.66 -21.97 10.69
CA LEU A 205 -8.24 -20.72 11.18
C LEU A 205 -9.53 -20.34 10.44
N SER A 206 -9.60 -20.53 9.13
CA SER A 206 -10.82 -20.28 8.34
C SER A 206 -10.83 -21.18 7.11
N THR A 207 -11.90 -21.10 6.32
CA THR A 207 -11.99 -21.69 4.98
C THR A 207 -12.70 -20.71 4.07
N PHE A 208 -12.12 -20.40 2.92
CA PHE A 208 -12.75 -19.58 1.90
C PHE A 208 -12.60 -20.20 0.52
N LYS A 209 -13.46 -19.76 -0.41
CA LYS A 209 -13.42 -20.26 -1.78
C LYS A 209 -12.20 -19.71 -2.51
N HIS A 210 -11.32 -20.61 -2.94
CA HIS A 210 -10.28 -20.31 -3.90
C HIS A 210 -10.83 -20.27 -5.32
N TYR A 211 -10.33 -19.33 -6.11
CA TYR A 211 -10.60 -19.27 -7.54
C TYR A 211 -9.34 -19.62 -8.34
N GLU A 212 -9.52 -20.46 -9.35
CA GLU A 212 -8.46 -20.81 -10.30
C GLU A 212 -8.42 -19.81 -11.46
N ILE A 213 -7.28 -19.74 -12.16
CA ILE A 213 -7.17 -18.91 -13.37
C ILE A 213 -8.25 -19.29 -14.39
N SER A 214 -8.58 -20.58 -14.50
CA SER A 214 -9.64 -21.09 -15.39
C SER A 214 -11.05 -20.61 -15.03
N ASP A 215 -11.29 -20.17 -13.79
CA ASP A 215 -12.59 -19.61 -13.37
C ASP A 215 -12.77 -18.17 -13.82
N THR A 216 -11.70 -17.50 -14.24
CA THR A 216 -11.72 -16.11 -14.64
C THR A 216 -12.33 -15.96 -16.03
N ALA A 217 -12.98 -14.82 -16.29
CA ALA A 217 -13.51 -14.50 -17.62
C ALA A 217 -12.40 -14.17 -18.64
N ASN A 218 -11.15 -14.02 -18.17
CA ASN A 218 -10.03 -13.50 -18.92
C ASN A 218 -8.69 -14.20 -18.58
N PRO A 219 -8.63 -15.55 -18.64
CA PRO A 219 -7.52 -16.35 -18.09
C PRO A 219 -6.16 -16.09 -18.77
N ASN A 220 -6.18 -15.61 -20.01
CA ASN A 220 -4.98 -15.33 -20.81
C ASN A 220 -4.79 -13.83 -21.07
N ASN A 221 -5.70 -12.99 -20.59
CA ASN A 221 -5.67 -11.54 -20.82
C ASN A 221 -6.09 -10.78 -19.55
N PRO A 222 -5.23 -10.77 -18.51
CA PRO A 222 -5.53 -10.08 -17.26
C PRO A 222 -5.88 -8.61 -17.49
N LEU A 223 -6.82 -8.07 -16.70
CA LEU A 223 -7.11 -6.64 -16.71
C LEU A 223 -5.88 -5.88 -16.18
N PRO A 224 -5.33 -4.90 -16.91
CA PRO A 224 -4.16 -4.18 -16.47
C PRO A 224 -4.52 -3.09 -15.46
N ILE A 225 -3.69 -2.98 -14.42
CA ILE A 225 -3.55 -1.79 -13.58
C ILE A 225 -2.08 -1.37 -13.68
N ALA A 226 -1.79 -0.57 -14.71
CA ALA A 226 -0.46 -0.09 -15.00
C ALA A 226 -0.19 1.23 -14.25
N ILE A 227 0.68 1.18 -13.25
CA ILE A 227 1.09 2.33 -12.45
C ILE A 227 2.12 3.13 -13.25
N SER A 228 1.83 4.38 -13.53
CA SER A 228 2.72 5.29 -14.26
C SER A 228 2.94 6.56 -13.45
N GLU A 229 4.17 7.01 -13.40
CA GLU A 229 4.57 8.18 -12.64
C GLU A 229 5.06 9.24 -13.60
N ALA A 230 4.47 10.42 -13.51
CA ALA A 230 4.92 11.62 -14.18
C ALA A 230 5.27 12.68 -13.13
N PRO A 231 6.07 13.70 -13.46
CA PRO A 231 6.36 14.79 -12.53
C PRO A 231 5.05 15.34 -11.94
N MET A 232 4.88 15.20 -10.62
CA MET A 232 3.70 15.64 -9.89
C MET A 232 2.37 15.00 -10.34
N SER A 233 2.39 13.81 -10.93
CA SER A 233 1.16 13.12 -11.36
C SER A 233 1.34 11.62 -11.28
N MET A 234 0.38 10.94 -10.67
CA MET A 234 0.30 9.48 -10.68
C MET A 234 -0.87 9.07 -11.51
N LEU A 235 -0.61 8.15 -12.43
CA LEU A 235 -1.57 7.70 -13.40
C LEU A 235 -1.74 6.20 -13.24
N LEU A 236 -2.96 5.75 -13.42
CA LEU A 236 -3.28 4.34 -13.58
C LEU A 236 -3.73 4.16 -15.02
N ASN A 237 -3.14 3.19 -15.71
CA ASN A 237 -3.36 2.95 -17.13
C ASN A 237 -3.14 4.21 -17.99
N GLY A 238 -2.14 5.05 -17.61
CA GLY A 238 -1.80 6.28 -18.30
C GLY A 238 -2.80 7.43 -18.14
N ARG A 239 -3.82 7.30 -17.30
CA ARG A 239 -4.78 8.37 -17.00
C ARG A 239 -4.80 8.74 -15.52
N ALA A 240 -5.02 10.03 -15.28
CA ALA A 240 -5.46 10.50 -13.98
C ALA A 240 -6.94 10.12 -13.78
N TYR A 241 -7.39 10.12 -12.53
CA TYR A 241 -8.76 9.72 -12.27
C TYR A 241 -9.76 10.79 -12.72
N GLU A 242 -10.74 10.35 -13.49
CA GLU A 242 -11.95 11.11 -13.77
C GLU A 242 -13.20 10.43 -13.20
N PHE A 243 -13.92 11.15 -12.34
CA PHE A 243 -15.18 10.70 -11.77
C PHE A 243 -16.18 10.25 -12.84
N ASN A 244 -16.73 9.04 -12.67
CA ASN A 244 -17.71 8.41 -13.56
C ASN A 244 -17.28 8.22 -15.04
N LYS A 245 -15.99 8.23 -15.33
CA LYS A 245 -15.46 7.99 -16.68
C LYS A 245 -14.44 6.86 -16.74
N PRO A 246 -14.85 5.62 -16.37
CA PRO A 246 -13.97 4.46 -16.49
C PRO A 246 -13.64 4.19 -17.96
N LEU A 247 -12.46 3.64 -18.21
CA LEU A 247 -12.08 3.12 -19.52
C LEU A 247 -12.98 1.93 -19.88
N SER A 248 -13.14 1.66 -21.18
CA SER A 248 -14.01 0.57 -21.65
C SER A 248 -13.61 -0.79 -21.06
N PHE A 249 -12.31 -1.08 -20.97
CA PHE A 249 -11.78 -2.32 -20.41
C PHE A 249 -11.82 -2.37 -18.87
N GLU A 250 -12.02 -1.24 -18.19
CA GLU A 250 -12.23 -1.20 -16.73
C GLU A 250 -13.67 -1.57 -16.34
N ARG A 251 -14.54 -1.77 -17.34
CA ARG A 251 -15.92 -2.23 -17.14
C ARG A 251 -15.96 -3.74 -17.06
N VAL A 252 -16.30 -4.24 -15.88
CA VAL A 252 -16.35 -5.64 -15.53
C VAL A 252 -17.82 -6.07 -15.40
N LYS A 253 -18.14 -7.23 -15.97
CA LYS A 253 -19.49 -7.80 -15.84
C LYS A 253 -19.72 -8.26 -14.40
N VAL A 254 -20.79 -7.81 -13.75
CA VAL A 254 -21.20 -8.38 -12.46
C VAL A 254 -21.51 -9.86 -12.58
N GLY A 255 -21.09 -10.63 -11.56
CA GLY A 255 -21.11 -12.09 -11.54
C GLY A 255 -19.86 -12.72 -12.16
N SER A 256 -18.93 -11.93 -12.71
CA SER A 256 -17.68 -12.46 -13.24
C SER A 256 -16.56 -12.49 -12.19
N ILE A 257 -15.55 -13.30 -12.47
CA ILE A 257 -14.28 -13.34 -11.77
C ILE A 257 -13.24 -12.85 -12.77
N GLN A 258 -12.37 -11.93 -12.35
CA GLN A 258 -11.36 -11.36 -13.23
C GLN A 258 -9.98 -11.68 -12.70
N GLN A 259 -9.08 -12.03 -13.62
CA GLN A 259 -7.66 -11.90 -13.38
C GLN A 259 -7.26 -10.45 -13.60
N ILE A 260 -6.49 -9.88 -12.68
CA ILE A 260 -5.98 -8.50 -12.75
C ILE A 260 -4.46 -8.56 -12.59
N GLU A 261 -3.74 -7.83 -13.44
CA GLU A 261 -2.28 -7.69 -13.33
C GLU A 261 -1.92 -6.24 -13.02
N ILE A 262 -1.18 -6.06 -11.92
CA ILE A 262 -0.80 -4.76 -11.36
C ILE A 262 0.70 -4.61 -11.50
N PHE A 263 1.18 -3.56 -12.16
CA PHE A 263 2.61 -3.40 -12.48
C PHE A 263 2.98 -1.94 -12.75
N HIS A 264 4.27 -1.61 -12.70
CA HIS A 264 4.77 -0.29 -13.13
C HIS A 264 5.02 -0.24 -14.64
N ALA A 265 4.40 0.72 -15.33
CA ALA A 265 4.44 0.85 -16.79
C ALA A 265 5.79 1.31 -17.36
N HIS A 266 6.63 1.98 -16.55
CA HIS A 266 7.90 2.57 -17.00
C HIS A 266 9.14 1.74 -16.62
N GLY A 267 8.95 0.56 -16.03
CA GLY A 267 10.04 -0.35 -15.64
C GLY A 267 10.58 -1.22 -16.78
N GLU A 268 9.84 -1.37 -17.89
CA GLU A 268 10.23 -2.15 -19.06
C GLU A 268 9.71 -1.46 -20.34
N GLY A 269 10.42 -1.62 -21.46
CA GLY A 269 10.20 -0.93 -22.73
C GLY A 269 8.73 -0.69 -23.08
N GLY A 270 8.37 0.59 -23.22
CA GLY A 270 6.98 1.03 -23.34
C GLY A 270 6.18 0.28 -24.39
N MET A 271 5.05 -0.29 -23.98
CA MET A 271 3.97 -0.55 -24.92
C MET A 271 3.49 0.79 -25.45
N LYS A 272 3.65 1.00 -26.76
CA LYS A 272 2.94 2.04 -27.50
C LYS A 272 1.45 1.72 -27.40
N MET A 273 0.73 2.50 -26.61
CA MET A 273 -0.71 2.61 -26.77
C MET A 273 -0.94 3.45 -28.02
N ASP A 274 -1.36 2.81 -29.12
CA ASP A 274 -1.79 3.50 -30.34
C ASP A 274 -3.05 4.30 -30.02
N ASN A 275 -2.86 5.59 -29.77
CA ASN A 275 -3.95 6.56 -29.80
C ASN A 275 -4.14 7.01 -31.25
N ASP A 276 -4.90 6.22 -32.01
CA ASP A 276 -5.50 6.69 -33.26
C ASP A 276 -6.62 7.68 -32.93
N THR A 277 -6.25 8.95 -32.81
CA THR A 277 -7.18 10.06 -32.97
C THR A 277 -6.43 11.25 -33.56
N LYS A 278 -6.28 11.27 -34.88
CA LYS A 278 -5.76 12.43 -35.62
C LYS A 278 -6.85 13.51 -35.71
N PRO A 279 -6.60 14.77 -35.33
CA PRO A 279 -7.39 15.90 -35.79
C PRO A 279 -6.93 16.30 -37.20
N ASN A 280 -7.91 16.44 -38.09
CA ASN A 280 -7.76 17.11 -39.39
C ASN A 280 -7.17 18.51 -39.25
N THR A 281 -6.13 18.82 -40.03
CA THR A 281 -5.91 20.17 -40.55
C THR A 281 -5.27 20.11 -41.94
N HIS A 282 -5.98 20.66 -42.92
CA HIS A 282 -5.46 21.11 -44.20
C HIS A 282 -4.39 22.20 -44.00
N ASN A 283 -3.27 22.12 -44.73
CA ASN A 283 -2.90 23.15 -45.70
C ASN A 283 -1.65 22.75 -46.51
N GLN A 284 -1.74 23.02 -47.82
CA GLN A 284 -0.69 22.95 -48.83
C GLN A 284 0.24 24.18 -48.70
N HIS A 285 1.54 24.00 -48.96
CA HIS A 285 2.25 24.61 -50.11
C HIS A 285 3.79 24.44 -50.01
N ASP A 286 4.33 23.93 -51.13
CA ASP A 286 5.59 24.26 -51.84
C ASP A 286 6.95 24.40 -51.11
N GLY A 287 7.87 23.49 -51.47
CA GLY A 287 8.88 23.81 -52.49
C GLY A 287 10.24 24.36 -52.04
N GLY A 288 11.31 23.58 -52.30
CA GLY A 288 12.56 24.15 -52.85
C GLY A 288 13.87 24.05 -52.05
N ASN A 289 14.76 23.24 -52.60
CA ASN A 289 16.23 23.35 -52.66
C ASN A 289 17.17 23.01 -51.48
N GLU A 290 18.11 22.14 -51.84
CA GLU A 290 19.41 21.85 -51.24
C GLU A 290 20.34 23.08 -51.19
N MET A 291 21.18 23.17 -50.16
CA MET A 291 22.66 23.16 -50.26
C MET A 291 23.33 23.48 -48.90
N GLN A 292 24.18 22.55 -48.47
CA GLN A 292 25.56 22.76 -47.99
C GLN A 292 25.85 23.81 -46.90
N SER A 293 26.18 23.35 -45.68
CA SER A 293 27.47 23.63 -45.01
C SER A 293 27.47 23.05 -43.59
N GLY A 294 28.20 21.94 -43.39
CA GLY A 294 28.44 21.39 -42.07
C GLY A 294 29.64 22.05 -41.40
N ARG A 295 29.40 22.81 -40.31
CA ARG A 295 30.39 23.02 -39.26
C ARG A 295 29.72 23.44 -37.95
N MET A 296 30.23 22.87 -36.86
CA MET A 296 29.98 23.14 -35.43
C MET A 296 28.76 22.46 -34.78
N GLY A 297 29.06 21.71 -33.71
CA GLY A 297 28.07 21.34 -32.70
C GLY A 297 28.01 19.86 -32.30
N LYS A 298 29.14 19.21 -31.98
CA LYS A 298 29.11 18.01 -31.14
C LYS A 298 28.52 18.39 -29.76
N MET A 299 27.22 18.19 -29.60
CA MET A 299 26.53 18.15 -28.29
C MET A 299 25.36 17.13 -28.34
N GLY A 300 25.62 15.97 -28.93
CA GLY A 300 24.75 14.80 -28.78
C GLY A 300 25.27 13.96 -27.62
N GLY A 301 24.69 14.10 -26.42
CA GLY A 301 25.12 13.30 -25.27
C GLY A 301 24.55 13.67 -23.90
N MET A 302 23.33 14.22 -23.80
CA MET A 302 22.68 14.48 -22.51
C MET A 302 21.19 14.09 -22.54
N GLY A 303 20.90 12.89 -23.03
CA GLY A 303 19.53 12.37 -23.16
C GLY A 303 19.38 10.94 -22.65
N ARG A 304 19.97 10.60 -21.49
CA ARG A 304 19.82 9.29 -20.84
C ARG A 304 19.85 9.38 -19.30
N GLY A 305 19.28 10.45 -18.75
CA GLY A 305 19.26 10.70 -17.31
C GLY A 305 17.88 11.02 -16.76
N MET A 306 16.81 10.46 -17.35
CA MET A 306 15.51 10.51 -16.65
C MET A 306 15.64 9.62 -15.42
N MET A 307 15.70 10.27 -14.25
CA MET A 307 15.69 9.62 -12.95
C MET A 307 14.56 8.59 -12.95
N ASN A 308 14.90 7.33 -12.67
CA ASN A 308 13.90 6.30 -12.45
C ASN A 308 13.16 6.67 -11.16
N LEU A 309 12.07 7.43 -11.29
CA LEU A 309 11.24 7.91 -10.19
C LEU A 309 10.40 6.80 -9.57
N SER A 310 10.46 5.58 -10.12
CA SER A 310 9.65 4.46 -9.68
C SER A 310 9.71 4.25 -8.18
N MET A 311 8.56 4.39 -7.53
CA MET A 311 8.37 4.18 -6.10
C MET A 311 7.39 3.04 -5.83
N THR A 312 7.29 2.60 -4.58
CA THR A 312 6.37 1.53 -4.20
C THR A 312 4.93 2.03 -4.12
N HIS A 313 3.94 1.20 -4.46
CA HIS A 313 2.51 1.55 -4.37
C HIS A 313 1.70 0.48 -3.65
N PRO A 314 1.01 0.82 -2.54
CA PRO A 314 -0.09 0.00 -2.06
C PRO A 314 -1.32 0.22 -2.96
N ILE A 315 -1.73 -0.78 -3.74
CA ILE A 315 -2.91 -0.71 -4.58
C ILE A 315 -4.10 -1.32 -3.85
N HIS A 316 -5.17 -0.53 -3.71
CA HIS A 316 -6.43 -0.94 -3.12
C HIS A 316 -7.51 -1.11 -4.18
N LEU A 317 -8.28 -2.18 -4.08
CA LEU A 317 -9.47 -2.42 -4.89
C LEU A 317 -10.70 -2.47 -3.97
N HIS A 318 -11.72 -1.67 -4.29
CA HIS A 318 -13.00 -1.71 -3.56
C HIS A 318 -13.85 -2.94 -3.96
N GLY A 319 -14.88 -3.21 -3.16
CA GLY A 319 -15.80 -4.33 -3.32
C GLY A 319 -15.25 -5.58 -2.66
N GLN A 320 -15.52 -6.75 -3.26
CA GLN A 320 -15.00 -8.03 -2.79
C GLN A 320 -13.47 -8.04 -2.75
N GLN A 321 -12.93 -8.81 -1.81
CA GLN A 321 -11.51 -9.09 -1.66
C GLN A 321 -10.97 -9.88 -2.85
N PHE A 322 -9.65 -10.00 -2.94
CA PHE A 322 -8.92 -10.71 -3.99
C PHE A 322 -7.83 -11.59 -3.40
N GLU A 323 -7.43 -12.60 -4.15
CA GLU A 323 -6.31 -13.49 -3.83
C GLU A 323 -5.08 -13.08 -4.64
N ILE A 324 -3.89 -13.10 -4.02
CA ILE A 324 -2.63 -12.88 -4.74
C ILE A 324 -2.17 -14.22 -5.31
N ILE A 325 -2.06 -14.31 -6.64
CA ILE A 325 -1.68 -15.53 -7.35
C ILE A 325 -0.17 -15.60 -7.54
N SER A 326 0.44 -14.48 -7.92
CA SER A 326 1.89 -14.43 -8.12
C SER A 326 2.44 -13.02 -8.02
N ARG A 327 3.72 -12.96 -7.64
CA ARG A 327 4.57 -11.77 -7.68
C ARG A 327 5.77 -12.11 -8.55
N GLY A 328 6.01 -11.32 -9.59
CA GLY A 328 7.19 -11.41 -10.44
C GLY A 328 8.00 -10.12 -10.33
N PHE A 329 9.32 -10.24 -10.21
CA PHE A 329 10.22 -9.08 -10.10
C PHE A 329 11.32 -9.19 -11.15
N SER A 330 11.58 -8.10 -11.88
CA SER A 330 12.58 -8.07 -12.96
C SER A 330 13.69 -7.02 -12.76
N GLY A 331 13.80 -6.43 -11.56
CA GLY A 331 14.79 -5.42 -11.22
C GLY A 331 16.06 -5.92 -10.54
N ASP A 332 16.87 -4.97 -10.07
CA ASP A 332 17.99 -5.23 -9.15
C ASP A 332 17.45 -5.66 -7.78
N SER A 333 17.82 -6.87 -7.35
CA SER A 333 17.26 -7.49 -6.16
C SER A 333 17.73 -6.85 -4.86
N THR A 334 18.84 -6.10 -4.82
CA THR A 334 19.43 -5.61 -3.56
C THR A 334 18.44 -4.89 -2.65
N ALA A 335 17.57 -4.06 -3.21
CA ALA A 335 16.54 -3.37 -2.43
C ALA A 335 15.30 -4.25 -2.16
N TYR A 336 14.88 -5.04 -3.16
CA TYR A 336 13.74 -5.95 -3.07
C TYR A 336 13.96 -7.07 -2.03
N ASP A 337 15.19 -7.56 -1.91
CA ASP A 337 15.62 -8.56 -0.93
C ASP A 337 15.45 -8.07 0.51
N THR A 338 15.44 -6.75 0.74
CA THR A 338 15.19 -6.18 2.07
C THR A 338 13.73 -6.27 2.51
N VAL A 339 12.79 -6.59 1.61
CA VAL A 339 11.34 -6.54 1.90
C VAL A 339 10.58 -7.81 1.49
N LYS A 340 11.05 -8.55 0.47
CA LYS A 340 10.27 -9.61 -0.20
C LYS A 340 9.78 -10.72 0.72
N ASP A 341 10.58 -11.08 1.74
CA ASP A 341 10.24 -12.19 2.62
C ASP A 341 9.14 -11.79 3.63
N GLY A 342 8.92 -10.49 3.82
CA GLY A 342 7.89 -9.94 4.70
C GLY A 342 6.54 -9.72 4.03
N PHE A 343 6.35 -10.07 2.76
CA PHE A 343 5.02 -10.03 2.13
C PHE A 343 4.18 -11.23 2.57
N ILE A 344 2.91 -10.98 2.90
CA ILE A 344 1.89 -12.01 3.11
C ILE A 344 1.06 -12.10 1.83
N ASN A 345 1.15 -13.25 1.16
CA ASN A 345 0.45 -13.50 -0.10
C ASN A 345 -0.78 -14.39 0.06
N SER A 346 -0.89 -15.12 1.17
CA SER A 346 -2.07 -15.91 1.48
C SER A 346 -3.22 -15.05 2.00
N GLY A 347 -4.41 -15.64 1.99
CA GLY A 347 -5.62 -14.99 2.47
C GLY A 347 -6.28 -14.07 1.45
N LEU A 348 -7.45 -13.59 1.83
CA LEU A 348 -8.22 -12.61 1.05
C LEU A 348 -7.71 -11.20 1.37
N LYS A 349 -7.21 -10.51 0.35
CA LYS A 349 -6.67 -9.15 0.47
C LYS A 349 -7.57 -8.12 -0.20
N ASN A 350 -7.44 -6.86 0.22
CA ASN A 350 -8.02 -5.75 -0.54
C ASN A 350 -7.01 -4.63 -0.81
N VAL A 351 -5.82 -4.73 -0.24
CA VAL A 351 -4.66 -3.89 -0.56
C VAL A 351 -3.50 -4.80 -0.89
N VAL A 352 -2.67 -4.41 -1.85
CA VAL A 352 -1.44 -5.11 -2.18
C VAL A 352 -0.31 -4.12 -2.40
N LEU A 353 0.80 -4.31 -1.69
CA LEU A 353 2.02 -3.54 -1.93
C LEU A 353 2.71 -4.00 -3.21
N VAL A 354 2.97 -3.08 -4.13
CA VAL A 354 3.66 -3.33 -5.41
C VAL A 354 4.96 -2.52 -5.44
N MET A 355 6.09 -3.21 -5.39
CA MET A 355 7.42 -2.62 -5.45
C MET A 355 7.76 -2.16 -6.88
N PRO A 356 8.66 -1.18 -7.07
CA PRO A 356 9.19 -0.86 -8.39
C PRO A 356 9.65 -2.12 -9.14
N MET A 357 9.34 -2.21 -10.43
CA MET A 357 9.69 -3.37 -11.27
C MET A 357 9.03 -4.70 -10.85
N GLU A 358 8.01 -4.64 -9.99
CA GLU A 358 7.20 -5.79 -9.63
C GLU A 358 5.93 -5.87 -10.50
N ARG A 359 5.52 -7.09 -10.82
CA ARG A 359 4.22 -7.44 -11.39
C ARG A 359 3.50 -8.34 -10.40
N VAL A 360 2.28 -7.98 -10.03
CA VAL A 360 1.45 -8.77 -9.13
C VAL A 360 0.18 -9.19 -9.87
N LYS A 361 -0.08 -10.49 -9.93
CA LYS A 361 -1.33 -11.03 -10.47
C LYS A 361 -2.26 -11.39 -9.32
N VAL A 362 -3.51 -10.95 -9.43
CA VAL A 362 -4.56 -11.24 -8.46
C VAL A 362 -5.79 -11.81 -9.16
N ILE A 363 -6.56 -12.63 -8.45
CA ILE A 363 -7.91 -13.04 -8.89
C ILE A 363 -8.93 -12.36 -7.99
N LYS A 364 -9.90 -11.70 -8.61
CA LYS A 364 -10.91 -10.90 -7.92
C LYS A 364 -12.32 -11.21 -8.43
N PRO A 365 -13.25 -11.69 -7.58
CA PRO A 365 -14.66 -11.77 -7.91
C PRO A 365 -15.34 -10.38 -7.91
N PHE A 366 -16.39 -10.25 -8.73
CA PHE A 366 -17.27 -9.09 -8.84
C PHE A 366 -18.75 -9.53 -8.81
N GLN A 367 -19.16 -10.22 -7.77
CA GLN A 367 -20.43 -10.96 -7.72
C GLN A 367 -21.57 -10.19 -7.03
N ASP A 368 -21.26 -9.37 -6.03
CA ASP A 368 -22.29 -8.96 -5.05
C ASP A 368 -23.14 -7.76 -5.52
N PHE A 369 -22.52 -6.77 -6.16
CA PHE A 369 -23.18 -5.49 -6.43
C PHE A 369 -22.84 -4.93 -7.81
N LYS A 370 -23.86 -4.38 -8.48
CA LYS A 370 -23.68 -3.46 -9.63
C LYS A 370 -23.39 -2.06 -9.10
N GLY A 371 -22.33 -1.43 -9.58
CA GLY A 371 -22.04 -0.04 -9.23
C GLY A 371 -20.64 0.40 -9.63
N LEU A 372 -20.39 1.71 -9.56
CA LEU A 372 -19.06 2.28 -9.77
C LEU A 372 -18.21 2.09 -8.51
N LEU A 373 -17.23 1.19 -8.56
CA LEU A 373 -16.27 0.91 -7.48
C LEU A 373 -14.90 1.50 -7.82
N ALA A 374 -14.17 2.00 -6.83
CA ALA A 374 -12.86 2.58 -7.05
C ALA A 374 -11.70 1.57 -6.88
N SER A 375 -10.58 1.81 -7.54
CA SER A 375 -9.25 1.27 -7.31
C SER A 375 -8.27 2.44 -7.16
N SER A 376 -7.35 2.38 -6.21
CA SER A 376 -6.46 3.53 -5.96
C SER A 376 -5.15 3.10 -5.35
N SER A 377 -4.09 3.88 -5.59
CA SER A 377 -2.95 3.83 -4.67
C SER A 377 -3.37 4.41 -3.31
N LYS A 378 -3.12 3.68 -2.22
CA LYS A 378 -3.39 4.10 -0.84
C LYS A 378 -2.29 4.95 -0.21
N LEU A 379 -1.26 5.31 -0.98
CA LEU A 379 -0.49 6.50 -0.66
C LEU A 379 -1.47 7.67 -0.72
N ALA A 380 -2.02 8.06 0.42
CA ALA A 380 -3.06 9.09 0.52
C ALA A 380 -2.54 10.48 0.11
N PHE A 381 -1.23 10.56 -0.11
CA PHE A 381 -0.57 11.61 -0.86
C PHE A 381 -0.98 11.64 -2.34
N PHE A 382 -0.79 10.53 -3.07
CA PHE A 382 -1.18 10.41 -4.48
C PHE A 382 -2.68 10.24 -4.67
N SER A 383 -3.42 10.03 -3.57
CA SER A 383 -4.86 10.18 -3.59
C SER A 383 -5.35 11.66 -3.68
N ASN A 384 -4.42 12.61 -3.62
CA ASN A 384 -4.72 14.05 -3.58
C ASN A 384 -3.99 14.88 -4.65
N VAL A 385 -3.17 14.29 -5.52
CA VAL A 385 -2.27 15.05 -6.39
C VAL A 385 -2.74 15.01 -7.83
N GLU A 386 -3.57 15.99 -8.18
CA GLU A 386 -3.69 16.50 -9.55
C GLU A 386 -3.98 18.01 -9.51
N PHE A 387 -3.22 18.80 -10.28
CA PHE A 387 -3.43 20.24 -10.40
C PHE A 387 -4.25 20.60 -11.66
N ARG A 388 -5.43 21.17 -11.39
CA ARG A 388 -6.27 22.08 -12.19
C ARG A 388 -5.95 22.30 -13.69
N LYS A 389 -6.90 21.87 -14.52
CA LYS A 389 -7.66 22.77 -15.42
C LYS A 389 -9.16 22.45 -15.22
N ASN A 390 -9.94 23.40 -14.70
CA ASN A 390 -11.42 23.35 -14.53
C ASN A 390 -12.04 22.68 -13.27
N GLY A 391 -11.36 22.72 -12.12
CA GLY A 391 -12.08 22.81 -10.84
C GLY A 391 -12.84 21.58 -10.30
N ARG A 392 -12.48 20.36 -10.71
CA ARG A 392 -12.89 19.12 -10.01
C ARG A 392 -11.69 18.18 -9.95
N ILE A 393 -11.37 17.72 -8.74
CA ILE A 393 -10.15 16.98 -8.37
C ILE A 393 -10.56 15.58 -8.00
N SER A 394 -9.79 14.55 -8.38
CA SER A 394 -10.00 13.22 -7.81
C SER A 394 -8.83 12.26 -8.05
N SER A 395 -8.50 11.41 -7.06
CA SER A 395 -7.80 10.14 -7.26
C SER A 395 -8.74 8.95 -7.01
N CYS A 396 -8.60 7.89 -7.80
CA CYS A 396 -9.20 6.55 -7.69
C CYS A 396 -9.53 6.10 -9.12
N CYS A 397 -8.79 5.21 -9.78
CA CYS A 397 -9.37 4.46 -10.91
C CYS A 397 -10.71 3.84 -10.52
N VAL A 398 -11.58 3.51 -11.48
CA VAL A 398 -12.90 2.95 -11.17
C VAL A 398 -13.08 1.67 -11.97
N LEU A 399 -13.31 0.56 -11.27
CA LEU A 399 -13.81 -0.68 -11.85
C LEU A 399 -15.35 -0.66 -11.69
N THR A 400 -16.09 -0.68 -12.79
CA THR A 400 -17.57 -0.76 -12.77
C THR A 400 -18.05 -2.17 -13.03
#